data_AF-K0HWZ0-F1
#
_entry.id   AF-K0HWZ0-F1
#
_cell.length_a   1.000
_cell.length_b   1.000
_cell.length_c   1.000
_cell.angle_alpha   90.00
_cell.angle_beta   90.00
_cell.angle_gamma   90.00
#
_symmetry.space_group_name_H-M   'P 1'
#
loop_
_entity.id
_entity.type
_entity.pdbx_description
1 polymer ?
#
loop_
_entity_poly.entity_id
_entity_poly.type
_entity_poly.pdbx_seq_one_letter_code
_entity_poly.pdbx_strand_id
1 'polypeptide(L)' 'MALPESLTFNGNEYSVAALSEAARVQITNIQAVDAEIARLQLQLGIAQTARSAYVGALSAAMPAASNVVSSDAPAVSAA' A
#
# COMPACT_ATOMS: atom_id res chain seq x y z
N MET A 1 7.98 7.12 26.34
CA MET A 1 8.56 5.76 26.33
C MET A 1 10.01 5.86 26.74
N ALA A 2 10.53 4.90 27.50
CA ALA A 2 11.95 4.84 27.82
C ALA A 2 12.72 4.26 26.61
N LEU A 3 13.89 4.83 26.31
CA LEU A 3 14.81 4.27 25.31
C LEU A 3 15.39 2.94 25.85
N PRO A 4 15.70 1.96 24.98
CA PRO A 4 16.35 0.72 25.38
C PRO A 4 17.77 0.97 25.90
N GLU A 5 18.33 0.03 26.67
CA GLU A 5 19.70 0.16 27.21
C GLU A 5 20.78 0.05 26.11
N SER A 6 20.54 -0.78 25.08
CA SER A 6 21.40 -0.92 23.91
C SER A 6 20.61 -0.92 22.60
N LEU A 7 21.28 -0.55 21.52
CA LEU A 7 20.76 -0.49 20.16
C LEU A 7 21.76 -1.17 19.22
N THR A 8 21.28 -2.05 18.36
CA THR A 8 22.07 -2.56 17.23
C THR A 8 21.91 -1.64 16.02
N PHE A 9 23.01 -1.10 15.51
CA PHE A 9 23.03 -0.30 14.29
C PHE A 9 24.18 -0.75 13.38
N ASN A 10 23.90 -1.02 12.11
CA ASN A 10 24.88 -1.56 11.15
C ASN A 10 25.63 -2.82 11.64
N GLY A 11 24.95 -3.70 12.38
CA GLY A 11 25.54 -4.94 12.89
C GLY A 11 26.40 -4.77 14.15
N ASN A 12 26.56 -3.56 14.66
CA ASN A 12 27.27 -3.28 15.91
C ASN A 12 26.30 -2.92 17.01
N GLU A 13 26.60 -3.35 18.24
CA GLU A 13 25.82 -2.99 19.42
C GLU A 13 26.38 -1.73 20.08
N TYR A 14 25.49 -0.79 20.41
CA TYR A 14 25.83 0.47 21.04
C TYR A 14 25.03 0.64 22.33
N SER A 15 25.68 1.03 23.42
CA SER A 15 24.97 1.48 24.61
C SER A 15 24.32 2.83 24.33
N VAL A 16 23.02 2.95 24.59
CA VAL A 16 22.27 4.19 24.37
C VAL A 16 22.75 5.32 25.30
N ALA A 17 23.25 4.96 26.49
CA ALA A 17 23.86 5.91 27.41
C ALA A 17 25.15 6.54 26.88
N ALA A 18 25.89 5.80 26.04
CA ALA A 18 27.14 6.25 25.42
C ALA A 18 26.92 7.08 24.14
N LEU A 19 25.69 7.18 23.65
CA LEU A 19 25.35 7.98 22.46
C LEU A 19 25.32 9.48 22.79
N SER A 20 25.61 10.29 21.76
CA SER A 20 25.43 11.74 21.86
C SER A 20 23.95 12.10 22.04
N GLU A 21 23.70 13.27 22.63
CA GLU A 21 22.33 13.77 22.77
C GLU A 21 21.62 13.88 21.42
N ALA A 22 22.32 14.39 20.40
CA ALA A 22 21.80 14.47 19.04
C ALA A 22 21.38 13.09 18.51
N ALA A 23 22.17 12.03 18.75
CA ALA A 23 21.83 10.69 18.32
C ALA A 23 20.59 10.15 19.04
N ARG A 24 20.44 10.39 20.35
CA ARG A 24 19.25 9.99 21.12
C ARG A 24 17.97 10.68 20.62
N VAL A 25 18.07 11.97 20.29
CA VAL A 25 16.95 12.71 19.68
C VAL A 25 16.56 12.09 18.34
N GLN A 26 17.51 11.69 17.51
CA GLN A 26 17.18 11.09 16.22
C GLN A 26 16.56 9.70 16.35
N ILE A 27 16.98 8.89 17.33
CA ILE A 27 16.32 7.61 17.62
C ILE A 27 14.84 7.84 17.94
N THR A 28 14.54 8.84 18.77
CA THR A 28 13.15 9.17 19.15
C THR A 28 12.35 9.62 17.93
N ASN A 29 12.93 10.46 17.08
CA ASN A 29 12.29 10.93 15.86
C ASN A 29 12.01 9.78 14.88
N ILE A 30 12.96 8.86 14.70
CA ILE A 30 12.79 7.67 13.85
C ILE A 30 11.63 6.81 14.36
N GLN A 31 11.59 6.52 15.67
CA GLN A 31 10.50 5.73 16.25
C GLN A 31 9.12 6.36 16.04
N ALA A 32 9.03 7.70 16.14
CA ALA A 32 7.80 8.41 15.87
C ALA A 32 7.39 8.33 14.40
N VAL A 33 8.35 8.46 13.48
CA VAL A 33 8.11 8.33 12.03
C VAL A 33 7.72 6.90 11.66
N ASP A 34 8.36 5.89 12.23
CA ASP A 34 8.04 4.47 12.00
C ASP A 34 6.61 4.15 12.43
N ALA A 35 6.16 4.69 13.56
CA ALA A 35 4.77 4.55 14.02
C ALA A 35 3.78 5.18 13.03
N GLU A 36 4.12 6.34 12.47
CA GLU A 36 3.27 7.01 11.47
C GLU A 36 3.24 6.24 10.14
N ILE A 37 4.38 5.69 9.70
CA ILE A 37 4.46 4.83 8.51
C ILE A 37 3.55 3.60 8.71
N ALA A 38 3.61 2.95 9.86
CA ALA A 38 2.74 1.80 10.16
C ALA A 38 1.25 2.19 10.12
N ARG A 39 0.89 3.36 10.65
CA ARG A 39 -0.48 3.89 10.59
C ARG A 39 -0.94 4.12 9.15
N LEU A 40 -0.09 4.72 8.31
CA LEU A 40 -0.40 4.98 6.91
C LEU A 40 -0.55 3.67 6.10
N GLN A 41 0.29 2.67 6.36
CA GLN A 41 0.18 1.35 5.72
C GLN A 41 -1.16 0.68 6.06
N LEU A 42 -1.64 0.78 7.30
CA LEU A 42 -2.95 0.29 7.69
C LEU A 42 -4.07 0.98 6.90
N GLN A 43 -4.03 2.30 6.79
CA GLN A 43 -5.01 3.07 6.03
C GLN A 43 -5.01 2.72 4.55
N LEU A 44 -3.83 2.53 3.98
CA LEU A 44 -3.67 2.08 2.61
C LEU A 44 -4.32 0.70 2.41
N GLY A 45 -4.11 -0.25 3.32
CA GLY A 45 -4.75 -1.57 3.27
C GLY A 45 -6.28 -1.51 3.32
N ILE A 46 -6.83 -0.64 4.17
CA ILE A 46 -8.28 -0.37 4.22
C ILE A 46 -8.78 0.17 2.87
N ALA A 47 -8.10 1.18 2.32
CA ALA A 47 -8.47 1.78 1.04
C ALA A 47 -8.37 0.79 -0.13
N GLN A 48 -7.34 -0.06 -0.16
CA GLN A 48 -7.18 -1.13 -1.15
C GLN A 48 -8.32 -2.14 -1.09
N THR A 49 -8.74 -2.53 0.12
CA THR A 49 -9.88 -3.44 0.33
C THR A 49 -11.17 -2.83 -0.22
N ALA A 50 -11.46 -1.58 0.13
CA ALA A 50 -12.64 -0.87 -0.38
C ALA A 50 -12.62 -0.74 -1.91
N ARG A 51 -11.46 -0.39 -2.49
CA ARG A 51 -11.29 -0.33 -3.95
C ARG A 51 -11.60 -1.67 -4.61
N SER A 52 -11.09 -2.77 -4.09
CA SER A 52 -11.35 -4.12 -4.63
C SER A 52 -12.84 -4.47 -4.57
N ALA A 53 -13.52 -4.15 -3.47
CA ALA A 53 -14.96 -4.34 -3.34
C ALA A 53 -15.75 -3.53 -4.39
N TYR A 54 -15.40 -2.26 -4.60
CA TYR A 54 -16.05 -1.43 -5.61
C TYR A 54 -15.80 -1.89 -7.04
N VAL A 55 -14.59 -2.36 -7.36
CA VAL A 55 -14.31 -2.98 -8.66
C VAL A 55 -15.18 -4.22 -8.87
N GLY A 56 -15.27 -5.10 -7.88
CA GLY A 56 -16.13 -6.28 -7.96
C GLY A 56 -17.61 -5.94 -8.16
N ALA A 57 -18.11 -4.96 -7.41
CA ALA A 57 -19.49 -4.48 -7.55
C ALA A 57 -19.75 -3.87 -8.93
N LEU A 58 -18.80 -3.09 -9.46
CA LEU A 58 -18.89 -2.54 -10.81
C LEU A 58 -18.92 -3.67 -11.85
N SER A 59 -17.99 -4.63 -11.76
CA SER A 59 -17.95 -5.78 -12.68
C SER A 59 -19.26 -6.57 -12.68
N ALA A 60 -19.89 -6.76 -11.53
CA ALA A 60 -21.19 -7.43 -11.42
C ALA A 60 -22.35 -6.60 -12.00
N ALA A 61 -22.22 -5.28 -12.02
CA ALA A 61 -23.21 -4.36 -12.59
C ALA A 61 -23.02 -4.09 -14.09
N MET A 62 -21.90 -4.52 -14.68
CA MET A 62 -21.66 -4.38 -16.12
C MET A 62 -22.47 -5.41 -16.92
N PRO A 63 -22.99 -5.03 -18.10
CA PRO A 63 -23.57 -6.02 -19.01
C PRO A 63 -22.51 -7.06 -19.38
N ALA A 64 -22.92 -8.32 -19.57
CA ALA A 64 -22.06 -9.32 -20.16
C ALA A 64 -21.49 -8.77 -21.46
N ALA A 65 -20.19 -8.95 -21.70
CA ALA A 65 -19.54 -8.53 -22.92
C ALA A 65 -20.13 -9.32 -24.11
N SER A 66 -21.30 -8.92 -24.57
CA SER A 66 -21.90 -9.35 -25.81
C SER A 66 -21.03 -8.76 -26.90
N ASN A 67 -20.15 -9.62 -27.41
CA ASN A 67 -19.36 -9.48 -28.62
C ASN A 67 -19.91 -8.41 -29.58
N VAL A 68 -19.29 -7.22 -29.60
CA VAL A 68 -19.50 -6.20 -30.66
C VAL A 68 -18.38 -6.33 -31.70
N VAL A 69 -18.11 -7.55 -32.19
CA VAL A 69 -17.40 -7.78 -33.45
C VAL A 69 -17.97 -9.04 -34.11
N SER A 70 -19.03 -8.88 -34.88
CA SER A 70 -19.34 -9.58 -36.16
C SER A 70 -20.82 -9.48 -36.51
N SER A 71 -21.28 -8.25 -36.78
CA SER A 71 -22.37 -8.05 -37.74
C SER A 71 -21.73 -8.06 -39.14
N ASP A 72 -21.43 -9.26 -39.63
CA ASP A 72 -21.16 -9.50 -41.04
C ASP A 72 -22.44 -9.20 -41.84
N ALA A 73 -22.45 -8.09 -42.57
CA ALA A 73 -23.22 -7.86 -43.79
C ALA A 73 -22.81 -6.49 -44.37
N PRO A 74 -22.55 -6.38 -45.68
CA PRO A 74 -23.69 -6.25 -46.60
C PRO A 74 -23.54 -7.01 -47.94
N ALA A 75 -24.70 -7.41 -48.49
CA ALA A 75 -25.12 -7.51 -49.91
C ALA A 75 -24.08 -7.99 -50.97
N VAL A 76 -24.33 -8.87 -51.93
CA VAL A 76 -25.45 -8.98 -52.88
C VAL A 76 -25.26 -10.30 -53.65
N SER A 77 -26.30 -11.11 -53.83
CA SER A 77 -26.49 -11.96 -55.02
C SER A 77 -27.94 -12.42 -55.03
N ALA A 78 -28.79 -11.53 -55.54
CA ALA A 78 -30.03 -11.90 -56.18
C ALA A 78 -29.73 -11.99 -57.69
N ALA A 79 -30.36 -12.98 -58.34
CA ALA A 79 -30.38 -13.29 -59.78
C ALA A 79 -29.17 -14.06 -60.34
#